data_AF-A0A1Q7BNR9-F1
#
_entry.id   AF-A0A1Q7BNR9-F1
#
_cell.length_a   1.000
_cell.length_b   1.000
_cell.length_c   1.000
_cell.angle_alpha   90.00
_cell.angle_beta   90.00
_cell.angle_gamma   90.00
#
_symmetry.space_group_name_H-M   'P 1'
#
loop_
_entity.id
_entity.type
_entity.pdbx_description
1 polymer ?
#
loop_
_entity_poly.entity_id
_entity_poly.type
_entity_poly.pdbx_seq_one_letter_code
_entity_poly.pdbx_strand_id
1 'polypeptide(L)'
;MRRTVNLDRNQLITLLGYVPDPAYLACQAELSAGATFRVHDGTVSRDNVLRTYASRPQPPATHEALRRLAMSGYPHLRLGAVSGNRRFVLFLDPDARQVVACLGVYR
;
A
#
# COMPACT_ATOMS: atom_id res chain seq x y z
N MET A 1 3.56 21.78 -0.96
CA MET A 1 2.21 21.18 -0.84
C MET A 1 2.24 19.82 -1.56
N ARG A 2 2.20 18.68 -0.86
CA ARG A 2 2.23 17.36 -1.53
C ARG A 2 0.84 17.12 -2.14
N ARG A 3 0.74 17.15 -3.47
CA ARG A 3 -0.51 16.83 -4.18
C ARG A 3 -0.93 15.39 -3.88
N THR A 4 -2.24 15.14 -3.89
CA THR A 4 -2.84 13.83 -3.66
C THR A 4 -3.66 13.43 -4.88
N VAL A 5 -3.65 12.15 -5.23
CA VAL A 5 -4.55 11.63 -6.26
C VAL A 5 -5.96 11.58 -5.70
N ASN A 6 -6.94 12.00 -6.51
CA ASN A 6 -8.34 11.87 -6.17
C ASN A 6 -8.77 10.43 -6.50
N LEU A 7 -8.59 9.52 -5.53
CA LEU A 7 -9.03 8.13 -5.60
C LEU A 7 -10.24 7.97 -4.68
N ASP A 8 -11.33 7.42 -5.18
CA ASP A 8 -12.53 7.19 -4.38
C ASP A 8 -12.32 6.05 -3.36
N ARG A 9 -13.00 6.14 -2.21
CA ARG A 9 -12.90 5.13 -1.15
C ARG A 9 -13.37 3.76 -1.64
N ASN A 10 -14.51 3.69 -2.34
CA ASN A 10 -15.06 2.43 -2.81
C ASN A 10 -14.16 1.83 -3.89
N GLN A 11 -13.58 2.66 -4.76
CA GLN A 11 -12.55 2.22 -5.70
C GLN A 11 -11.37 1.56 -4.97
N LEU A 12 -10.82 2.20 -3.92
CA LEU A 12 -9.71 1.62 -3.18
C LEU A 12 -10.08 0.32 -2.46
N ILE A 13 -11.28 0.24 -1.89
CA ILE A 13 -11.82 -1.00 -1.27
C ILE A 13 -11.90 -2.12 -2.30
N THR A 14 -12.37 -1.83 -3.52
CA THR A 14 -12.42 -2.80 -4.63
C THR A 14 -11.01 -3.26 -5.03
N LEU A 15 -10.05 -2.34 -5.18
CA LEU A 15 -8.68 -2.68 -5.54
C LEU A 15 -8.01 -3.62 -4.52
N LEU A 16 -8.30 -3.43 -3.23
CA LEU A 16 -7.80 -4.31 -2.16
C LEU A 16 -8.45 -5.69 -2.17
N GLY A 17 -9.69 -5.80 -2.67
CA GLY A 17 -10.45 -7.05 -2.70
C GLY A 17 -9.97 -8.07 -3.74
N TYR A 18 -9.13 -7.67 -4.71
CA TYR A 18 -8.62 -8.58 -5.75
C TYR A 18 -7.54 -9.55 -5.26
N VAL A 19 -6.91 -9.28 -4.11
CA VAL A 19 -5.81 -10.10 -3.60
C VAL A 19 -6.23 -10.75 -2.28
N PRO A 20 -6.33 -12.09 -2.21
CA PRO A 20 -6.72 -12.80 -1.00
C PRO A 20 -5.55 -12.89 0.00
N ASP A 21 -5.13 -11.74 0.51
CA ASP A 21 -4.03 -11.62 1.45
C ASP A 21 -4.50 -11.00 2.79
N PRO A 22 -4.04 -11.50 3.95
CA PRO A 22 -4.48 -10.99 5.25
C PRO A 22 -4.25 -9.49 5.46
N ALA A 23 -3.17 -8.91 4.93
CA ALA A 23 -2.91 -7.48 5.06
C ALA A 23 -3.87 -6.66 4.16
N TYR A 24 -4.19 -7.18 2.99
CA TYR A 24 -5.17 -6.57 2.08
C TYR A 24 -6.57 -6.58 2.71
N LEU A 25 -7.02 -7.72 3.22
CA LEU A 25 -8.31 -7.87 3.90
C LEU A 25 -8.41 -6.97 5.13
N ALA A 26 -7.36 -6.92 5.96
CA ALA A 26 -7.34 -6.04 7.13
C ALA A 26 -7.38 -4.56 6.76
N CYS A 27 -6.64 -4.16 5.72
CA CYS A 27 -6.68 -2.78 5.23
C CYS A 27 -8.06 -2.42 4.65
N GLN A 28 -8.66 -3.35 3.91
CA GLN A 28 -10.00 -3.20 3.35
C GLN A 28 -11.04 -3.02 4.46
N ALA A 29 -11.00 -3.85 5.51
CA ALA A 29 -11.89 -3.75 6.65
C ALA A 29 -11.81 -2.38 7.34
N GLU A 30 -10.61 -1.82 7.49
CA GLU A 30 -10.41 -0.50 8.09
C GLU A 30 -10.97 0.61 7.21
N LEU A 31 -10.78 0.54 5.89
CA LEU A 31 -11.39 1.48 4.95
C LEU A 31 -12.92 1.41 4.98
N SER A 32 -13.50 0.20 5.04
CA SER A 32 -14.94 -0.01 5.16
C SER A 32 -15.49 0.52 6.49
N ALA A 33 -14.70 0.46 7.56
CA ALA A 33 -15.04 1.04 8.87
C ALA A 33 -14.86 2.57 8.96
N GLY A 34 -14.46 3.24 7.86
CA GLY A 34 -14.34 4.69 7.79
C GLY A 34 -12.94 5.24 8.07
N ALA A 35 -11.90 4.40 8.08
CA ALA A 35 -10.51 4.85 8.25
C ALA A 35 -10.14 5.95 7.25
N THR A 36 -9.31 6.90 7.67
CA THR A 36 -8.79 7.93 6.75
C THR A 36 -7.77 7.32 5.80
N PHE A 37 -7.70 7.83 4.57
CA PHE A 37 -6.67 7.42 3.63
C PHE A 37 -6.17 8.58 2.79
N ARG A 38 -4.97 8.41 2.24
CA ARG A 38 -4.35 9.36 1.32
C ARG A 38 -3.51 8.61 0.30
N VAL A 39 -3.62 8.99 -0.96
CA VAL A 39 -2.72 8.54 -2.04
C VAL A 39 -1.94 9.73 -2.56
N HIS A 40 -0.61 9.63 -2.57
CA HIS A 40 0.27 10.72 -2.97
C HIS A 40 0.32 10.88 -4.49
N ASP A 41 0.46 12.11 -4.98
CA ASP A 41 0.55 12.41 -6.41
C ASP A 41 1.94 12.08 -7.02
N GLY A 42 2.96 11.90 -6.18
CA GLY A 42 4.29 11.48 -6.61
C GLY A 42 4.44 9.97 -6.69
N THR A 43 5.35 9.53 -7.55
CA THR A 43 5.84 8.14 -7.56
C THR A 43 7.23 8.03 -6.92
N VAL A 44 7.56 6.84 -6.47
CA VAL A 44 8.87 6.47 -5.91
C VAL A 44 9.42 5.26 -6.65
N SER A 45 10.74 5.14 -6.73
CA SER A 45 11.39 3.95 -7.28
C SER A 45 11.12 2.73 -6.41
N ARG A 46 10.68 1.62 -7.03
CA ARG A 46 10.51 0.32 -6.38
C ARG A 46 11.78 -0.14 -5.68
N ASP A 47 12.92 -0.04 -6.35
CA ASP A 47 14.20 -0.50 -5.80
C ASP A 47 14.61 0.36 -4.59
N ASN A 48 14.30 1.66 -4.60
CA ASN A 48 14.54 2.52 -3.45
C ASN A 48 13.66 2.15 -2.25
N VAL A 49 12.40 1.79 -2.48
CA VAL A 49 11.51 1.26 -1.43
C VAL A 49 12.08 -0.04 -0.87
N LEU A 50 12.42 -1.01 -1.73
CA LEU A 50 12.96 -2.30 -1.29
C LEU A 50 14.22 -2.13 -0.44
N ARG A 51 15.16 -1.27 -0.86
CA ARG A 51 16.35 -0.95 -0.06
C ARG A 51 16.01 -0.32 1.29
N THR A 52 15.05 0.60 1.33
CA THR A 52 14.62 1.28 2.57
C THR A 52 14.02 0.30 3.58
N TYR A 53 13.27 -0.70 3.11
CA TYR A 53 12.69 -1.72 3.99
C TYR A 53 13.68 -2.83 4.33
N ALA A 54 14.61 -3.18 3.43
CA ALA A 54 15.68 -4.14 3.71
C ALA A 54 16.63 -3.65 4.82
N SER A 55 16.84 -2.34 4.94
CA SER A 55 17.70 -1.76 5.98
C SER A 55 17.04 -1.64 7.36
N ARG A 56 15.83 -2.18 7.55
CA ARG A 56 15.06 -2.08 8.78
C ARG A 56 14.61 -3.48 9.22
N PRO A 57 14.61 -3.79 10.53
CA PRO A 57 14.00 -5.03 11.01
C PRO A 57 12.52 -5.02 10.63
N GLN A 58 12.08 -6.06 9.90
CA GLN A 58 10.71 -6.19 9.44
C GLN A 58 9.97 -7.30 10.20
N PRO A 59 8.72 -7.07 10.61
CA PRO A 59 7.85 -8.14 11.08
C PRO A 59 7.71 -9.24 10.01
N PRO A 60 7.53 -10.52 10.39
CA PRO A 60 7.30 -11.61 9.46
C PRO A 60 6.20 -11.34 8.42
N ALA A 61 5.11 -10.70 8.85
CA ALA A 61 3.98 -10.31 8.02
C ALA A 61 4.33 -9.33 6.88
N THR A 62 5.46 -8.63 6.98
CA THR A 62 5.92 -7.66 5.98
C THR A 62 6.68 -8.31 4.82
N HIS A 63 7.26 -9.50 5.01
CA HIS A 63 8.07 -10.16 3.97
C HIS A 63 7.28 -10.46 2.71
N GLU A 64 6.03 -10.90 2.85
CA GLU A 64 5.20 -11.24 1.68
C GLU A 64 4.83 -9.97 0.88
N ALA A 65 4.55 -8.86 1.56
CA ALA A 65 4.33 -7.56 0.90
C ALA A 65 5.57 -7.12 0.11
N LEU A 66 6.77 -7.25 0.69
CA LEU A 66 8.03 -6.92 0.01
C LEU A 66 8.37 -7.89 -1.13
N ARG A 67 8.02 -9.18 -0.99
CA ARG A 67 8.18 -10.17 -2.07
C ARG A 67 7.29 -9.80 -3.26
N ARG A 68 6.01 -9.51 -3.04
CA ARG A 68 5.10 -9.04 -4.11
C ARG A 68 5.61 -7.77 -4.76
N LEU A 69 6.10 -6.84 -3.94
CA LEU A 69 6.71 -5.61 -4.44
C LEU A 69 7.90 -5.89 -5.36
N ALA A 70 8.82 -6.79 -4.96
CA ALA A 70 9.98 -7.17 -5.75
C ALA A 70 9.63 -7.88 -7.06
N MET A 71 8.56 -8.68 -7.06
CA MET A 71 8.07 -9.36 -8.26
C MET A 71 7.23 -8.45 -9.18
N SER A 72 6.89 -7.25 -8.74
CA SER A 72 6.07 -6.33 -9.55
C SER A 72 6.83 -5.84 -10.78
N GLY A 73 6.14 -5.80 -11.93
CA GLY A 73 6.67 -5.25 -13.17
C GLY A 73 6.75 -3.71 -13.21
N TYR A 74 6.39 -3.04 -12.11
CA TYR A 74 6.32 -1.58 -12.04
C TYR A 74 7.61 -0.99 -11.44
N PRO A 75 8.46 -0.28 -12.23
CA PRO A 75 9.70 0.31 -11.72
C PRO A 75 9.46 1.50 -10.78
N HIS A 76 8.30 2.15 -10.95
CA HIS A 76 7.84 3.25 -10.12
C HIS A 76 6.49 2.92 -9.51
N LEU A 77 6.28 3.38 -8.29
CA LEU A 77 5.11 3.07 -7.50
C LEU A 77 4.55 4.33 -6.87
N ARG A 78 3.23 4.38 -6.73
CA ARG A 78 2.58 5.43 -5.96
C ARG A 78 2.39 4.98 -4.53
N LEU A 79 2.57 5.89 -3.59
CA LEU A 79 2.42 5.60 -2.16
C LEU A 79 1.04 6.01 -1.66
N GLY A 80 0.37 5.08 -1.00
CA GLY A 80 -0.82 5.33 -0.22
C GLY A 80 -0.61 5.04 1.26
N ALA A 81 -1.44 5.64 2.10
CA ALA A 81 -1.51 5.32 3.51
C ALA A 81 -2.97 5.22 3.95
N VAL A 82 -3.27 4.22 4.78
CA VAL A 82 -4.55 4.06 5.47
C VAL A 82 -4.30 4.17 6.97
N SER A 83 -5.12 4.95 7.65
CA SER A 83 -5.00 5.23 9.08
C SER A 83 -6.37 5.12 9.74
N GLY A 84 -6.60 3.98 10.38
CA GLY A 84 -7.73 3.70 11.27
C GLY A 84 -7.22 3.19 12.62
N ASN A 85 -7.82 2.12 13.14
CA ASN A 85 -7.32 1.43 14.34
C ASN A 85 -5.95 0.79 14.04
N ARG A 86 -5.77 0.31 12.81
CA ARG A 86 -4.50 -0.14 12.26
C ARG A 86 -4.00 0.82 11.17
N ARG A 87 -2.68 0.80 10.93
CA ARG A 87 -2.03 1.60 9.90
C ARG A 87 -1.48 0.72 8.80
N PHE A 88 -1.61 1.19 7.57
CA PHE A 88 -1.13 0.48 6.39
C PHE A 88 -0.42 1.44 5.45
N VAL A 89 0.62 0.93 4.79
CA VAL A 89 1.25 1.55 3.63
C VAL A 89 0.81 0.75 2.40
N LEU A 90 0.33 1.47 1.40
CA LEU A 90 -0.07 0.92 0.11
C LEU A 90 0.97 1.28 -0.93
N PHE A 91 1.35 0.31 -1.74
CA PHE A 91 2.13 0.51 -2.95
C PHE A 91 1.20 0.25 -4.12
N LEU A 92 0.91 1.30 -4.88
CA LEU A 92 0.08 1.22 -6.08
C LEU A 92 0.96 1.31 -7.33
N ASP A 93 0.44 0.86 -8.44
CA ASP A 93 1.00 1.17 -9.76
C ASP A 93 1.02 2.70 -10.00
N PRO A 94 1.77 3.20 -11.00
CA PRO A 94 1.88 4.65 -11.27
C PRO A 94 0.54 5.36 -11.48
N ASP A 95 -0.43 4.64 -12.04
CA ASP A 95 -1.75 5.17 -12.42
C ASP A 95 -2.82 4.96 -11.34
N ALA A 96 -2.47 4.40 -10.17
CA ALA A 96 -3.40 4.09 -9.09
C ALA A 96 -4.57 3.16 -9.48
N ARG A 97 -4.34 2.27 -10.45
CA ARG A 97 -5.30 1.27 -10.94
C ARG A 97 -5.14 -0.08 -10.25
N GLN A 98 -4.06 -0.31 -9.54
CA GLN A 98 -3.80 -1.57 -8.84
C GLN A 98 -3.04 -1.35 -7.54
N VAL A 99 -3.41 -2.08 -6.48
CA VAL A 99 -2.58 -2.20 -5.26
C VAL A 99 -1.60 -3.36 -5.44
N VAL A 100 -0.34 -3.00 -5.69
CA VAL A 100 0.79 -3.91 -5.93
C VAL A 100 1.24 -4.62 -4.65
N ALA A 101 1.27 -3.89 -3.53
CA ALA A 101 1.56 -4.44 -2.21
C ALA A 101 0.84 -3.63 -1.11
N CYS A 102 0.43 -4.31 -0.04
CA CYS A 102 -0.14 -3.72 1.16
C CYS A 102 0.68 -4.16 2.38
N LEU A 103 1.12 -3.21 3.19
CA LEU A 103 2.00 -3.43 4.33
C LEU A 103 1.34 -2.91 5.60
N GLY A 104 1.06 -3.80 6.56
CA GLY A 104 0.63 -3.41 7.90
C GLY A 104 1.79 -2.80 8.70
N VAL A 105 1.59 -1.62 9.26
CA VAL A 105 2.56 -0.93 10.12
C VAL A 105 2.16 -1.17 11.57
N TYR A 106 2.94 -2.00 12.25
CA TYR A 106 2.81 -2.22 13.69
C TYR A 106 3.59 -1.13 14.44
N ARG A 107 2.99 -0.58 15.49
CA ARG A 107 3.68 0.28 16.45
C ARG A 107 4.32 -0.57 17.53
#